data_AF-A0A3B1B635-F1
#
_entry.id   AF-A0A3B1B635-F1
#
_cell.length_a   1.000
_cell.length_b   1.000
_cell.length_c   1.000
_cell.angle_alpha   90.00
_cell.angle_beta   90.00
_cell.angle_gamma   90.00
#
_symmetry.space_group_name_H-M   'P 1'
#
loop_
_entity.id
_entity.type
_entity.pdbx_description
1 polymer ?
#
loop_
_entity_poly.entity_id
_entity_poly.type
_entity_poly.pdbx_seq_one_letter_code
_entity_poly.pdbx_strand_id
1 'polypeptide(L)' 'MTKTRPSYTTEFKQEAASLVLDKDYAITEACKAMRVGNTAMQNVVESHQ' A
#
# COMPACT_ATOMS: atom_id res chain seq x y z
N MET A 1 16.21 18.73 -7.73
CA MET A 1 15.09 18.52 -6.78
C MET A 1 15.12 17.06 -6.36
N THR A 2 15.57 16.75 -5.15
CA THR A 2 15.59 15.39 -4.63
C THR A 2 14.14 14.95 -4.39
N LYS A 3 13.67 13.98 -5.17
CA LYS A 3 12.33 13.41 -5.00
C LYS A 3 12.33 12.63 -3.69
N THR A 4 11.94 13.27 -2.59
CA THR A 4 11.81 12.65 -1.28
C THR A 4 10.79 11.53 -1.41
N ARG A 5 11.27 10.28 -1.36
CA ARG A 5 10.41 9.11 -1.37
C ARG A 5 9.65 9.14 -0.04
N PRO A 6 8.31 9.12 -0.02
CA PRO A 6 7.58 9.01 1.23
C PRO A 6 8.00 7.71 1.93
N SER A 7 8.53 7.85 3.14
CA SER A 7 8.86 6.72 4.00
C SER A 7 7.58 6.26 4.69
N TYR A 8 6.96 5.20 4.17
CA TYR A 8 5.85 4.55 4.86
C TYR A 8 6.38 3.68 5.99
N THR A 9 5.75 3.77 7.17
CA THR A 9 6.06 2.90 8.31
C THR A 9 5.69 1.45 8.00
N THR A 10 6.32 0.52 8.71
CA THR A 10 6.01 -0.92 8.55
C THR A 10 4.54 -1.21 8.85
N GLU A 11 3.98 -0.58 9.89
CA GLU A 11 2.56 -0.70 10.24
C GLU A 11 1.65 -0.26 9.09
N PHE A 12 1.96 0.87 8.44
CA PHE A 12 1.18 1.35 7.29
C PHE A 12 1.17 0.33 6.14
N LYS A 13 2.31 -0.30 5.87
CA LYS A 13 2.41 -1.34 4.84
C LYS A 13 1.61 -2.58 5.24
N GLN A 14 1.68 -3.01 6.49
CA GLN A 14 0.91 -4.16 6.99
C GLN A 14 -0.59 -3.93 6.92
N GLU A 15 -1.04 -2.73 7.30
CA GLU A 15 -2.46 -2.38 7.25
C GLU A 15 -2.97 -2.32 5.80
N ALA A 16 -2.15 -1.80 4.87
CA ALA A 16 -2.47 -1.76 3.45
C ALA A 16 -2.49 -3.15 2.80
N ALA A 17 -1.51 -4.01 3.12
CA ALA A 17 -1.47 -5.38 2.66
C ALA A 17 -2.64 -6.20 3.22
N SER A 18 -2.95 -6.04 4.51
CA SER A 18 -4.12 -6.68 5.14
C SER A 18 -5.41 -6.23 4.49
N LEU A 19 -5.56 -4.95 4.11
CA LEU A 19 -6.76 -4.50 3.42
C LEU A 19 -6.98 -5.24 2.08
N VAL A 20 -5.91 -5.47 1.31
CA VAL A 20 -5.98 -6.17 0.02
C VAL A 20 -6.12 -7.68 0.19
N LEU A 21 -5.37 -8.29 1.11
CA LEU A 21 -5.28 -9.75 1.28
C LEU A 21 -6.35 -10.31 2.22
N ASP A 22 -6.65 -9.64 3.32
CA ASP A 22 -7.61 -10.09 4.34
C ASP A 22 -9.03 -9.68 3.98
N LYS A 23 -9.20 -8.44 3.47
CA LYS A 23 -10.52 -7.92 3.08
C LYS A 23 -10.83 -8.05 1.59
N ASP A 24 -9.94 -8.69 0.83
CA ASP A 24 -10.08 -8.93 -0.62
C ASP A 24 -10.33 -7.63 -1.42
N TYR A 25 -9.77 -6.50 -0.98
CA TYR A 25 -9.91 -5.23 -1.70
C TYR A 25 -9.10 -5.25 -2.99
N ALA A 26 -9.70 -4.77 -4.08
CA ALA A 26 -8.95 -4.45 -5.28
C ALA A 26 -7.89 -3.36 -4.99
N ILE A 27 -6.72 -3.44 -5.64
CA ILE A 27 -5.62 -2.48 -5.48
C ILE A 27 -6.09 -1.03 -5.66
N THR A 28 -7.03 -0.78 -6.58
CA THR A 28 -7.63 0.54 -6.84
C THR A 28 -8.50 1.05 -5.69
N GLU A 29 -9.27 0.17 -5.06
CA GLU A 29 -10.12 0.52 -3.92
C GLU A 29 -9.28 0.72 -2.65
N ALA A 30 -8.29 -0.14 -2.43
CA ALA A 30 -7.33 0.01 -1.36
C ALA A 30 -6.52 1.32 -1.51
N CYS A 31 -6.12 1.67 -2.74
CA CYS A 31 -5.45 2.93 -3.09
C CYS A 31 -6.30 4.15 -2.67
N LYS A 32 -7.61 4.13 -2.94
CA LYS A 32 -8.52 5.20 -2.52
C LYS A 32 -8.70 5.26 -1.01
N ALA A 33 -8.87 4.11 -0.36
CA ALA A 33 -9.09 4.01 1.09
C ALA A 33 -7.86 4.51 1.88
N MET A 34 -6.67 4.07 1.49
CA MET A 34 -5.41 4.38 2.16
C MET A 34 -4.72 5.65 1.62
N ARG A 35 -5.27 6.27 0.55
CA ARG A 35 -4.69 7.41 -0.17
C ARG A 35 -3.23 7.20 -0.61
N VAL A 36 -2.87 5.97 -0.95
CA VAL A 36 -1.55 5.58 -1.45
C VAL A 36 -1.58 5.47 -2.97
N GLY A 37 -0.48 5.80 -3.64
CA GLY A 37 -0.39 5.59 -5.09
C GLY A 37 -0.44 4.11 -5.47
N ASN A 38 -0.95 3.80 -6.67
CA ASN A 38 -1.07 2.43 -7.18
C ASN A 38 0.25 1.63 -7.09
N THR A 39 1.37 2.25 -7.47
CA THR A 39 2.70 1.63 -7.37
C THR A 39 3.11 1.37 -5.91
N ALA A 40 2.75 2.23 -4.97
CA ALA A 40 3.05 2.01 -3.56
C ALA A 40 2.24 0.82 -3.02
N MET A 41 0.96 0.74 -3.39
CA MET A 41 0.10 -0.38 -2.99
C MET A 41 0.59 -1.72 -3.58
N GLN A 42 1.00 -1.74 -4.86
CA GLN A 42 1.60 -2.94 -5.47
C GLN A 42 2.84 -3.39 -4.70
N ASN A 43 3.80 -2.49 -4.45
CA ASN A 43 5.02 -2.84 -3.69
C ASN A 43 4.73 -3.34 -2.27
N VAL A 44 3.66 -2.84 -1.65
CA VAL A 44 3.22 -3.27 -0.32
C VAL A 44 2.71 -4.71 -0.35
N VAL A 45 1.84 -5.04 -1.31
CA VAL A 45 1.29 -6.39 -1.48
C VAL A 45 2.39 -7.37 -1.88
N GLU A 46 3.29 -6.97 -2.78
CA GLU A 46 4.46 -7.77 -3.19
C GLU A 46 5.43 -8.04 -2.03
N SER A 47 5.59 -7.11 -1.09
CA SER A 47 6.42 -7.33 0.10
C SER A 47 5.75 -8.21 1.17
N HIS A 48 4.51 -8.65 0.95
CA HIS A 48 3.74 -9.49 1.87
C HIS A 48 3.56 -10.93 1.37
N GLN A 49 4.10 -11.26 0.19
CA GLN A 49 4.23 -12.62 -0.34
C GLN A 49 5.55 -13.26 0.12
#